data_AF-A0A2P4SQ81-F1
#
_entry.id   AF-A0A2P4SQ81-F1
#
_cell.length_a   1.000
_cell.length_b   1.000
_cell.length_c   1.000
_cell.angle_alpha   90.00
_cell.angle_beta   90.00
_cell.angle_gamma   90.00
#
_symmetry.space_group_name_H-M   'P 1'
#
loop_
_entity.id
_entity.type
_entity.pdbx_description
1 polymer ?
#
loop_
_entity_poly.entity_id
_entity_poly.type
_entity_poly.pdbx_seq_one_letter_code
_entity_poly.pdbx_strand_id
1 'polypeptide(L)'
;MASELESLNPSARIMTFRPTMEQFRDFSRYIAYVEAQGAHRAGLAKIVPPKEWKPRKCYDDIDELVIPAPIQQVVTGQSGLFTQYNIQKKAMTVREFRRIANSDKYCTPRYTDFEDLERKYWKNLTFNAPIYGADVNGTLYDKHVDAWNIGRLNTILDVVENESGITIEGVNTPYLYFGMWKTSFAWHTEDMDLYSINYLHFGEPKSWYSIPPEHGKRLERLAKGFFPGSAQSCEAFLRHKMTLISPSILKKYGIPFDKV
;
A
#
# COMPACT_ATOMS: atom_id res chain seq x y z
N MET A 1 -2.25 5.56 -35.91
CA MET A 1 -3.37 6.20 -35.19
C MET A 1 -3.34 5.62 -33.79
N ALA A 2 -3.20 6.45 -32.77
CA ALA A 2 -3.27 5.99 -31.39
C ALA A 2 -4.65 5.35 -31.17
N SER A 3 -4.71 4.17 -30.56
CA SER A 3 -5.99 3.50 -30.30
C SER A 3 -6.85 4.38 -29.36
N GLU A 4 -8.18 4.31 -29.43
CA GLU A 4 -9.07 5.09 -28.55
C GLU A 4 -8.73 4.90 -27.05
N LEU A 5 -8.15 3.75 -26.67
CA LEU A 5 -7.64 3.48 -25.32
C LEU A 5 -6.42 4.33 -24.92
N GLU A 6 -5.53 4.70 -25.84
CA GLU A 6 -4.36 5.53 -25.54
C GLU A 6 -4.74 7.00 -25.28
N SER A 7 -5.95 7.40 -25.67
CA SER A 7 -6.48 8.76 -25.48
C SER A 7 -6.99 9.03 -24.06
N LEU A 8 -7.31 7.99 -23.29
CA LEU A 8 -7.85 8.10 -21.94
C LEU A 8 -6.71 8.16 -20.91
N ASN A 9 -6.79 9.13 -20.00
CA ASN A 9 -5.74 9.48 -19.02
C ASN A 9 -4.31 9.55 -19.64
N PRO A 10 -4.07 10.43 -20.63
CA PRO A 10 -2.80 10.49 -21.37
C PRO A 10 -1.61 10.91 -20.50
N SER A 11 -1.87 11.54 -19.37
CA SER A 11 -0.85 11.94 -18.39
C SER A 11 -0.57 10.87 -17.33
N ALA A 12 -1.28 9.72 -17.38
CA ALA A 12 -1.15 8.61 -16.44
C ALA A 12 -1.21 9.06 -14.95
N ARG A 13 -2.11 10.00 -14.64
CA ARG A 13 -2.29 10.56 -13.29
C ARG A 13 -3.23 9.69 -12.46
N ILE A 14 -3.01 9.68 -11.14
CA ILE A 14 -3.86 8.96 -10.19
C ILE A 14 -5.27 9.57 -10.22
N MET A 15 -6.26 8.74 -10.49
CA MET A 15 -7.66 9.16 -10.57
C MET A 15 -8.39 8.87 -9.26
N THR A 16 -9.33 9.75 -8.89
CA THR A 16 -10.22 9.54 -7.75
C THR A 16 -11.66 9.37 -8.21
N PHE A 17 -12.30 8.27 -7.81
CA PHE A 17 -13.67 7.92 -8.15
C PHE A 17 -14.58 8.01 -6.92
N ARG A 18 -15.86 8.30 -7.16
CA ARG A 18 -16.90 8.47 -6.14
C ARG A 18 -18.20 7.77 -6.59
N PRO A 19 -18.28 6.44 -6.50
CA PRO A 19 -19.46 5.70 -6.94
C PRO A 19 -20.72 6.09 -6.18
N THR A 20 -21.88 5.86 -6.79
CA THR A 20 -23.15 5.73 -6.06
C THR A 20 -23.23 4.35 -5.38
N MET A 21 -24.14 4.15 -4.42
CA MET A 21 -24.36 2.81 -3.84
C MET A 21 -24.80 1.74 -4.84
N GLU A 22 -25.42 2.13 -5.95
CA GLU A 22 -25.75 1.20 -7.03
C GLU A 22 -24.48 0.74 -7.76
N GLN A 23 -23.63 1.69 -8.14
CA GLN A 23 -22.35 1.39 -8.78
C GLN A 23 -21.40 0.62 -7.84
N PHE A 24 -21.43 0.93 -6.55
CA PHE A 24 -20.57 0.34 -5.54
C PHE A 24 -20.97 -1.10 -5.17
N ARG A 25 -22.16 -1.58 -5.53
CA ARG A 25 -22.58 -2.95 -5.20
C ARG A 25 -21.79 -4.02 -5.94
N ASP A 26 -21.39 -3.75 -7.18
CA ASP A 26 -20.69 -4.71 -8.03
C ASP A 26 -19.22 -4.30 -8.19
N PHE A 27 -18.34 -4.94 -7.42
CA PHE A 27 -16.91 -4.66 -7.40
C PHE A 27 -16.29 -4.84 -8.79
N SER A 28 -16.42 -6.03 -9.38
CA SER A 28 -15.79 -6.39 -10.65
C SER A 28 -16.24 -5.48 -11.80
N ARG A 29 -17.55 -5.17 -11.87
CA ARG A 29 -18.07 -4.22 -12.86
C ARG A 29 -17.53 -2.81 -12.66
N TYR A 30 -17.40 -2.37 -11.40
CA TYR A 30 -16.88 -1.04 -11.12
C TYR A 30 -15.39 -0.93 -11.42
N ILE A 31 -14.59 -1.97 -11.16
CA ILE A 31 -13.18 -2.01 -11.57
C ILE A 31 -13.05 -1.92 -13.09
N ALA A 32 -13.86 -2.68 -13.84
CA ALA A 32 -13.88 -2.57 -15.31
C ALA A 32 -14.23 -1.15 -15.79
N TYR A 33 -15.18 -0.47 -15.11
CA TYR A 33 -15.49 0.94 -15.39
C TYR A 33 -14.30 1.87 -15.11
N VAL A 34 -13.64 1.71 -13.94
CA VAL A 34 -12.45 2.49 -13.55
C VAL A 34 -11.32 2.33 -14.56
N GLU A 35 -11.10 1.11 -15.06
CA GLU A 35 -10.13 0.85 -16.12
C GLU A 35 -10.51 1.45 -17.46
N ALA A 36 -11.80 1.39 -17.82
CA ALA A 36 -12.34 2.02 -19.03
C ALA A 36 -12.24 3.56 -19.00
N GLN A 37 -11.97 4.17 -17.84
CA GLN A 37 -11.63 5.60 -17.73
C GLN A 37 -10.12 5.88 -17.80
N GLY A 38 -9.27 4.85 -17.96
CA GLY A 38 -7.81 4.95 -18.05
C GLY A 38 -7.09 4.99 -16.70
N ALA A 39 -7.73 4.61 -15.59
CA ALA A 39 -7.12 4.70 -14.25
C ALA A 39 -5.91 3.76 -14.06
N HIS A 40 -5.96 2.57 -14.69
CA HIS A 40 -4.88 1.57 -14.65
C HIS A 40 -3.53 2.12 -15.16
N ARG A 41 -3.56 3.13 -16.04
CA ARG A 41 -2.34 3.78 -16.57
C ARG A 41 -1.49 4.41 -15.48
N ALA A 42 -2.08 4.87 -14.39
CA ALA A 42 -1.35 5.45 -13.27
C ALA A 42 -0.75 4.40 -12.33
N GLY A 43 -1.15 3.12 -12.45
CA GLY A 43 -0.79 2.05 -11.53
C GLY A 43 -1.48 2.12 -10.16
N LEU A 44 -2.27 3.16 -9.90
CA LEU A 44 -3.00 3.37 -8.65
C LEU A 44 -4.24 4.23 -8.89
N ALA A 45 -5.35 3.88 -8.25
CA ALA A 45 -6.59 4.65 -8.24
C ALA A 45 -7.16 4.76 -6.83
N LYS A 46 -7.83 5.87 -6.53
CA LYS A 46 -8.52 6.07 -5.25
C LYS A 46 -10.03 5.97 -5.45
N ILE A 47 -10.69 5.17 -4.63
CA ILE A 47 -12.15 5.04 -4.67
C ILE A 47 -12.67 5.48 -3.31
N VAL A 48 -13.46 6.55 -3.29
CA VAL A 48 -14.11 7.03 -2.06
C VAL A 48 -15.51 6.42 -2.03
N PRO A 49 -15.80 5.48 -1.11
CA PRO A 49 -17.08 4.81 -1.08
C PRO A 49 -18.22 5.79 -0.77
N PRO A 50 -19.47 5.41 -1.08
CA PRO A 50 -20.65 6.19 -0.68
C PRO A 50 -20.67 6.41 0.84
N LYS A 51 -21.14 7.59 1.28
CA LYS A 51 -21.04 8.02 2.69
C LYS A 51 -21.83 7.12 3.65
N GLU A 52 -22.88 6.51 3.14
CA GLU A 52 -23.77 5.59 3.85
C GLU A 52 -23.16 4.19 4.04
N TRP A 53 -22.15 3.82 3.24
CA TRP A 53 -21.51 2.51 3.37
C TRP A 53 -20.47 2.53 4.48
N LYS A 54 -20.52 1.50 5.34
CA LYS A 54 -19.52 1.25 6.38
C LYS A 54 -19.24 -0.24 6.43
N PRO A 55 -17.95 -0.66 6.46
CA PRO A 55 -17.61 -2.08 6.56
C PRO A 55 -17.74 -2.63 7.98
N ARG A 56 -17.80 -1.75 8.98
CA ARG A 56 -17.89 -2.10 10.40
C ARG A 56 -18.67 -1.04 11.16
N LYS A 57 -19.46 -1.46 12.16
CA LYS A 57 -20.20 -0.54 13.04
C LYS A 57 -19.30 0.33 13.93
N CYS A 58 -18.31 -0.26 14.59
CA CYS A 58 -17.37 0.41 15.51
C CYS A 58 -16.05 -0.38 15.61
N TYR A 59 -14.99 0.26 16.10
CA TYR A 59 -13.66 -0.35 16.22
C TYR A 59 -13.17 -0.43 17.68
N ASP A 60 -14.06 -0.31 18.65
CA ASP A 60 -13.69 -0.28 20.08
C ASP A 60 -13.29 -1.66 20.63
N ASP A 61 -13.63 -2.72 19.90
CA ASP A 61 -13.44 -4.12 20.30
C ASP A 61 -12.15 -4.76 19.76
N ILE A 62 -11.31 -4.00 19.07
CA ILE A 62 -10.07 -4.53 18.45
C ILE A 62 -8.85 -4.45 19.38
N ASP A 63 -8.98 -3.86 20.57
CA ASP A 63 -7.87 -3.60 21.48
C ASP A 63 -7.08 -4.85 21.87
N GLU A 64 -7.78 -5.98 22.01
CA GLU A 64 -7.20 -7.28 22.37
C GLU A 64 -6.75 -8.10 21.16
N LEU A 65 -6.93 -7.59 19.94
CA LEU A 65 -6.44 -8.25 18.74
C LEU A 65 -4.92 -8.37 18.82
N VAL A 66 -4.41 -9.58 18.57
CA VAL A 66 -2.99 -9.89 18.65
C VAL A 66 -2.32 -9.60 17.31
N ILE A 67 -1.25 -8.82 17.35
CA ILE A 67 -0.28 -8.66 16.27
C ILE A 67 0.81 -9.71 16.54
N PRO A 68 0.84 -10.84 15.82
CA PRO A 68 1.70 -11.98 16.15
C PRO A 68 3.19 -11.71 15.87
N ALA A 69 3.49 -10.99 14.79
CA ALA A 69 4.85 -10.75 14.32
C ALA A 69 5.11 -9.27 13.95
N PRO A 70 5.00 -8.33 14.92
CA PRO A 70 5.31 -6.93 14.65
C PRO A 70 6.78 -6.78 14.23
N ILE A 71 7.05 -5.91 13.26
CA ILE A 71 8.40 -5.70 12.71
C ILE A 71 8.90 -4.29 13.01
N GLN A 72 10.13 -4.18 13.52
CA GLN A 72 10.84 -2.91 13.64
C GLN A 72 11.58 -2.62 12.33
N GLN A 73 11.29 -1.48 11.72
CA GLN A 73 11.84 -1.11 10.40
C GLN A 73 13.10 -0.27 10.57
N VAL A 74 14.26 -0.92 10.43
CA VAL A 74 15.56 -0.26 10.47
C VAL A 74 15.93 0.16 9.05
N VAL A 75 16.12 1.46 8.83
CA VAL A 75 16.46 1.99 7.50
C VAL A 75 17.89 2.49 7.48
N THR A 76 18.66 2.07 6.49
CA THR A 76 20.02 2.57 6.23
C THR A 76 20.11 3.15 4.83
N GLY A 77 20.95 4.16 4.64
CA GLY A 77 21.10 4.85 3.37
C GLY A 77 21.13 6.36 3.53
N GLN A 78 21.22 7.07 2.42
CA GLN A 78 21.38 8.52 2.39
C GLN A 78 20.96 9.09 1.03
N SER A 79 20.80 10.41 0.97
CA SER A 79 20.55 11.13 -0.28
C SER A 79 19.36 10.59 -1.08
N GLY A 80 18.32 10.11 -0.41
CA GLY A 80 17.10 9.64 -1.05
C GLY A 80 17.13 8.19 -1.55
N LEU A 81 18.19 7.43 -1.23
CA LEU A 81 18.35 6.01 -1.56
C LEU A 81 18.57 5.24 -0.26
N PHE A 82 17.67 4.31 0.06
CA PHE A 82 17.72 3.57 1.32
C PHE A 82 17.34 2.09 1.15
N THR A 83 17.87 1.28 2.06
CA THR A 83 17.48 -0.11 2.25
C THR A 83 16.87 -0.26 3.65
N GLN A 84 15.68 -0.84 3.70
CA GLN A 84 14.96 -1.17 4.92
C GLN A 84 15.22 -2.63 5.30
N TYR A 85 15.43 -2.87 6.59
CA TYR A 85 15.55 -4.19 7.21
C TYR A 85 14.47 -4.34 8.28
N ASN A 86 13.85 -5.51 8.33
CA ASN A 86 12.81 -5.81 9.30
C ASN A 86 13.38 -6.66 10.43
N ILE A 87 13.26 -6.17 11.66
CA ILE A 87 13.62 -6.91 12.86
C ILE A 87 12.31 -7.31 13.57
N GLN A 88 11.99 -8.60 13.56
CA GLN A 88 10.80 -9.10 14.24
C GLN A 88 10.87 -8.84 15.75
N LYS A 89 9.76 -8.38 16.31
CA LYS A 89 9.54 -8.14 17.74
C LYS A 89 8.58 -9.20 18.28
N LYS A 90 8.50 -9.28 19.61
CA LYS A 90 7.53 -10.15 20.28
C LYS A 90 6.10 -9.71 19.95
N ALA A 91 5.19 -10.68 19.89
CA ALA A 91 3.77 -10.42 19.73
C ALA A 91 3.26 -9.39 20.74
N MET A 92 2.30 -8.57 20.31
CA MET A 92 1.68 -7.55 21.15
C MET A 92 0.23 -7.35 20.72
N THR A 93 -0.58 -6.80 21.62
CA THR A 93 -1.97 -6.40 21.32
C THR A 93 -2.01 -5.08 20.56
N VAL A 94 -3.12 -4.82 19.87
CA VAL A 94 -3.39 -3.51 19.25
C VAL A 94 -3.36 -2.39 20.31
N ARG A 95 -3.84 -2.66 21.54
CA ARG A 95 -3.74 -1.69 22.65
C ARG A 95 -2.30 -1.31 22.95
N GLU A 96 -1.40 -2.29 23.08
CA GLU A 96 0.03 -2.04 23.32
C GLU A 96 0.68 -1.30 22.16
N PHE A 97 0.38 -1.72 20.92
CA PHE A 97 0.86 -1.06 19.72
C PHE A 97 0.42 0.42 19.67
N ARG A 98 -0.86 0.70 19.93
CA ARG A 98 -1.41 2.07 19.95
C ARG A 98 -0.75 2.93 21.03
N ARG A 99 -0.47 2.37 22.21
CA ARG A 99 0.28 3.08 23.27
C ARG A 99 1.68 3.47 22.81
N ILE A 100 2.38 2.59 22.10
CA ILE A 100 3.70 2.89 21.54
C ILE A 100 3.59 3.96 20.46
N ALA A 101 2.68 3.79 19.50
CA ALA A 101 2.46 4.70 18.37
C ALA A 101 2.18 6.14 18.83
N ASN A 102 1.44 6.29 19.93
CA ASN A 102 1.05 7.59 20.49
C ASN A 102 2.01 8.14 21.55
N SER A 103 3.09 7.42 21.89
CA SER A 103 4.10 7.92 22.82
C SER A 103 4.92 9.06 22.19
N ASP A 104 5.45 9.97 23.01
CA ASP A 104 6.28 11.12 22.55
C ASP A 104 7.46 10.72 21.65
N LYS A 105 7.93 9.48 21.78
CA LYS A 105 9.04 8.94 20.98
C LYS A 105 8.64 8.62 19.53
N TYR A 106 7.40 8.17 19.32
CA TYR A 106 6.92 7.63 18.04
C TYR A 106 5.76 8.40 17.44
N CYS A 107 5.19 9.36 18.17
CA CYS A 107 4.06 10.14 17.68
C CYS A 107 4.42 10.94 16.41
N THR A 108 3.39 11.25 15.63
CA THR A 108 3.53 12.08 14.45
C THR A 108 4.04 13.48 14.87
N PRO A 109 5.12 13.99 14.26
CA PRO A 109 5.62 15.32 14.58
C PRO A 109 4.59 16.37 14.16
N ARG A 110 4.63 17.56 14.77
CA ARG A 110 3.82 18.68 14.29
C ARG A 110 4.18 19.02 12.85
N TYR A 111 3.20 19.34 12.01
CA TYR A 111 3.39 19.74 10.62
C TYR A 111 2.30 20.73 10.18
N THR A 112 2.55 21.51 9.13
CA THR A 112 1.59 22.48 8.59
C THR A 112 0.70 21.88 7.52
N ASP A 113 1.28 21.06 6.64
CA ASP A 113 0.63 20.47 5.48
C ASP A 113 1.32 19.14 5.12
N PHE A 114 0.75 18.45 4.14
CA PHE A 114 1.30 17.18 3.68
C PHE A 114 2.74 17.29 3.16
N GLU A 115 3.11 18.38 2.48
CA GLU A 115 4.47 18.52 1.94
C GLU A 115 5.51 18.69 3.05
N ASP A 116 5.17 19.39 4.12
CA ASP A 116 5.99 19.49 5.33
C ASP A 116 6.18 18.12 6.00
N LEU A 117 5.09 17.34 6.11
CA LEU A 117 5.16 15.98 6.66
C LEU A 117 5.99 15.04 5.76
N GLU A 118 5.83 15.12 4.44
CA GLU A 118 6.60 14.37 3.44
C GLU A 118 8.10 14.69 3.54
N ARG A 119 8.46 15.97 3.65
CA ARG A 119 9.86 16.39 3.87
C ARG A 119 10.41 15.82 5.17
N LYS A 120 9.64 15.87 6.26
CA LYS A 120 10.03 15.31 7.57
C LYS A 120 10.20 13.80 7.53
N TYR A 121 9.35 13.09 6.78
CA TYR A 121 9.48 11.65 6.57
C TYR A 121 10.83 11.32 5.92
N TRP A 122 11.12 11.88 4.74
CA TRP A 122 12.35 11.58 4.01
C TRP A 122 13.63 12.06 4.73
N LYS A 123 13.55 13.16 5.49
CA LYS A 123 14.67 13.67 6.28
C LYS A 123 15.01 12.77 7.46
N ASN A 124 14.00 12.19 8.11
CA ASN A 124 14.17 11.50 9.39
C ASN A 124 14.08 9.97 9.30
N LEU A 125 13.93 9.41 8.11
CA LEU A 125 13.64 7.99 7.85
C LEU A 125 14.59 7.02 8.58
N THR A 126 15.88 7.36 8.67
CA THR A 126 16.92 6.51 9.28
C THR A 126 17.03 6.62 10.81
N PHE A 127 16.43 7.64 11.42
CA PHE A 127 16.40 7.82 12.87
C PHE A 127 15.19 7.09 13.48
N ASN A 128 15.15 6.80 14.78
CA ASN A 128 14.00 6.20 15.48
C ASN A 128 13.21 5.18 14.63
N ALA A 129 13.78 3.97 14.47
CA ALA A 129 13.16 2.88 13.74
C ALA A 129 11.75 2.55 14.28
N PRO A 130 10.67 2.78 13.49
CA PRO A 130 9.30 2.55 13.91
C PRO A 130 8.96 1.05 13.94
N ILE A 131 7.83 0.71 14.56
CA ILE A 131 7.30 -0.66 14.59
C ILE A 131 6.07 -0.70 13.69
N TYR A 132 5.97 -1.71 12.83
CA TYR A 132 4.83 -1.92 11.93
C TYR A 132 4.19 -3.28 12.25
N GLY A 133 2.90 -3.28 12.55
CA GLY A 133 2.11 -4.51 12.68
C GLY A 133 1.59 -4.93 11.31
N ALA A 134 2.47 -5.42 10.46
CA ALA A 134 2.15 -5.83 9.09
C ALA A 134 1.71 -7.30 9.02
N ASP A 135 1.08 -7.65 7.90
CA ASP A 135 0.79 -9.03 7.50
C ASP A 135 0.03 -9.85 8.57
N VAL A 136 -0.91 -9.19 9.26
CA VAL A 136 -1.74 -9.84 10.28
C VAL A 136 -2.94 -10.47 9.59
N ASN A 137 -3.00 -11.80 9.54
CA ASN A 137 -4.14 -12.55 9.03
C ASN A 137 -5.46 -12.12 9.70
N GLY A 138 -6.45 -11.72 8.90
CA GLY A 138 -7.79 -11.42 9.39
C GLY A 138 -8.50 -10.30 8.64
N THR A 139 -9.75 -10.05 9.03
CA THR A 139 -10.58 -8.97 8.49
C THR A 139 -11.31 -8.23 9.61
N LEU A 140 -11.50 -6.92 9.43
CA LEU A 140 -12.33 -6.10 10.34
C LEU A 140 -13.74 -5.87 9.78
N TYR A 141 -14.08 -6.46 8.63
CA TYR A 141 -15.41 -6.34 8.04
C TYR A 141 -16.45 -7.11 8.88
N ASP A 142 -17.60 -6.49 9.11
CA ASP A 142 -18.74 -7.19 9.70
C ASP A 142 -19.26 -8.26 8.73
N LYS A 143 -19.69 -9.40 9.28
CA LYS A 143 -20.07 -10.59 8.49
C LYS A 143 -21.15 -10.33 7.43
N HIS A 144 -22.03 -9.35 7.64
CA HIS A 144 -23.16 -9.01 6.77
C HIS A 144 -22.82 -8.03 5.64
N VAL A 145 -21.57 -7.55 5.56
CA VAL A 145 -21.15 -6.60 4.51
C VAL A 145 -20.71 -7.36 3.28
N ASP A 146 -21.45 -7.22 2.19
CA ASP A 146 -21.14 -7.90 0.92
C ASP A 146 -20.43 -7.00 -0.09
N ALA A 147 -20.82 -5.74 -0.18
CA ALA A 147 -20.18 -4.79 -1.09
C ALA A 147 -18.72 -4.53 -0.66
N TRP A 148 -17.77 -4.77 -1.58
CA TRP A 148 -16.33 -4.47 -1.41
C TRP A 148 -15.71 -5.12 -0.17
N ASN A 149 -16.17 -6.31 0.19
CA ASN A 149 -15.59 -7.08 1.28
C ASN A 149 -14.27 -7.72 0.83
N ILE A 150 -13.15 -7.23 1.35
CA ILE A 150 -11.80 -7.70 0.97
C ILE A 150 -11.62 -9.20 1.25
N GLY A 151 -12.33 -9.76 2.23
CA GLY A 151 -12.28 -11.20 2.51
C GLY A 151 -13.08 -12.06 1.53
N ARG A 152 -13.81 -11.46 0.58
CA ARG A 152 -14.64 -12.16 -0.43
C ARG A 152 -15.01 -11.23 -1.59
N LEU A 153 -14.03 -10.85 -2.41
CA LEU A 153 -14.28 -9.93 -3.53
C LEU A 153 -15.08 -10.59 -4.67
N ASN A 154 -15.18 -11.92 -4.69
CA ASN A 154 -15.78 -12.75 -5.74
C ASN A 154 -15.16 -12.48 -7.11
N THR A 155 -13.83 -12.45 -7.16
CA THR A 155 -13.06 -12.35 -8.41
C THR A 155 -12.65 -13.72 -8.92
N ILE A 156 -12.01 -13.77 -10.10
CA ILE A 156 -11.45 -15.00 -10.63
C ILE A 156 -10.40 -15.64 -9.70
N LEU A 157 -9.76 -14.88 -8.80
CA LEU A 157 -8.82 -15.43 -7.82
C LEU A 157 -9.53 -16.32 -6.79
N ASP A 158 -10.78 -15.99 -6.44
CA ASP A 158 -11.59 -16.80 -5.53
C ASP A 158 -12.04 -18.10 -6.23
N VAL A 159 -12.25 -18.07 -7.55
CA VAL A 159 -12.53 -19.28 -8.34
C VAL A 159 -11.32 -20.21 -8.34
N VAL A 160 -10.11 -19.66 -8.55
CA VAL A 160 -8.87 -20.45 -8.51
C VAL A 160 -8.68 -21.09 -7.14
N GLU A 161 -8.91 -20.36 -6.04
CA GLU A 161 -8.84 -20.95 -4.70
C GLU A 161 -9.85 -22.09 -4.51
N ASN A 162 -11.11 -21.88 -4.89
CA ASN A 162 -12.17 -22.87 -4.71
C ASN A 162 -11.94 -24.14 -5.54
N GLU A 163 -11.43 -24.01 -6.76
CA GLU A 163 -11.20 -25.15 -7.66
C GLU A 163 -9.89 -25.89 -7.36
N SER A 164 -8.83 -25.17 -6.95
CA SER A 164 -7.53 -25.77 -6.67
C SER A 164 -7.33 -26.20 -5.22
N GLY A 165 -8.11 -25.63 -4.28
CA GLY A 165 -7.95 -25.81 -2.84
C GLY A 165 -6.70 -25.13 -2.26
N ILE A 166 -6.06 -24.22 -3.01
CA ILE A 166 -4.81 -23.56 -2.61
C ILE A 166 -5.10 -22.20 -1.97
N THR A 167 -4.86 -22.09 -0.67
CA THR A 167 -4.87 -20.81 0.06
C THR A 167 -3.47 -20.21 0.10
N ILE A 168 -3.35 -18.94 -0.29
CA ILE A 168 -2.10 -18.17 -0.27
C ILE A 168 -2.32 -16.95 0.63
N GLU A 169 -1.73 -17.00 1.83
CA GLU A 169 -1.90 -15.94 2.83
C GLU A 169 -1.53 -14.56 2.27
N GLY A 170 -2.46 -13.60 2.35
CA GLY A 170 -2.27 -12.24 1.84
C GLY A 170 -2.52 -12.02 0.35
N VAL A 171 -2.73 -13.09 -0.43
CA VAL A 171 -3.05 -13.00 -1.87
C VAL A 171 -4.55 -13.23 -2.10
N ASN A 172 -5.10 -14.33 -1.56
CA ASN A 172 -6.55 -14.61 -1.59
C ASN A 172 -7.20 -14.54 -0.20
N THR A 173 -6.41 -14.19 0.83
CA THR A 173 -6.92 -13.93 2.19
C THR A 173 -6.52 -12.52 2.65
N PRO A 174 -7.35 -11.86 3.46
CA PRO A 174 -7.12 -10.47 3.86
C PRO A 174 -6.00 -10.36 4.90
N TYR A 175 -5.16 -9.33 4.73
CA TYR A 175 -4.21 -8.87 5.76
C TYR A 175 -4.63 -7.54 6.39
N LEU A 176 -4.42 -7.44 7.69
CA LEU A 176 -4.50 -6.22 8.47
C LEU A 176 -3.12 -5.62 8.66
N TYR A 177 -3.06 -4.30 8.62
CA TYR A 177 -1.84 -3.52 8.81
C TYR A 177 -2.06 -2.42 9.84
N PHE A 178 -1.30 -2.48 10.94
CA PHE A 178 -1.30 -1.49 12.01
C PHE A 178 -0.06 -0.59 11.86
N GLY A 179 -0.28 0.64 11.39
CA GLY A 179 0.77 1.63 11.14
C GLY A 179 0.99 2.61 12.29
N MET A 180 2.20 3.15 12.35
CA MET A 180 2.52 4.34 13.17
C MET A 180 3.34 5.32 12.31
N TRP A 181 3.66 6.49 12.85
CA TRP A 181 4.48 7.46 12.14
C TRP A 181 5.77 6.81 11.60
N LYS A 182 6.06 7.08 10.32
CA LYS A 182 7.18 6.54 9.52
C LYS A 182 7.17 5.06 9.18
N THR A 183 6.18 4.27 9.58
CA THR A 183 6.10 2.90 9.04
C THR A 183 5.89 2.96 7.54
N SER A 184 6.62 2.13 6.80
CA SER A 184 6.77 2.26 5.35
C SER A 184 6.58 0.93 4.64
N PHE A 185 6.12 0.97 3.39
CA PHE A 185 6.16 -0.15 2.45
C PHE A 185 7.04 0.28 1.28
N ALA A 186 7.99 -0.59 0.91
CA ALA A 186 8.99 -0.26 -0.08
C ALA A 186 8.45 -0.32 -1.52
N TRP A 187 9.26 0.12 -2.49
CA TRP A 187 8.90 0.00 -3.91
C TRP A 187 8.75 -1.47 -4.29
N HIS A 188 7.57 -1.85 -4.79
CA HIS A 188 7.26 -3.19 -5.27
C HIS A 188 6.08 -3.15 -6.24
N THR A 189 5.88 -4.26 -6.95
CA THR A 189 4.59 -4.66 -7.50
C THR A 189 4.07 -5.84 -6.68
N GLU A 190 2.77 -6.10 -6.74
CA GLU A 190 2.15 -7.23 -6.05
C GLU A 190 2.71 -8.56 -6.56
N ASP A 191 2.58 -9.62 -5.76
CA ASP A 191 2.98 -10.97 -6.18
C ASP A 191 2.23 -11.38 -7.45
N MET A 192 2.96 -11.97 -8.39
CA MET A 192 2.48 -12.28 -9.75
C MET A 192 1.94 -11.07 -10.54
N ASP A 193 2.30 -9.85 -10.14
CA ASP A 193 1.81 -8.59 -10.73
C ASP A 193 0.28 -8.48 -10.73
N LEU A 194 -0.35 -9.06 -9.71
CA LEU A 194 -1.79 -8.98 -9.49
C LEU A 194 -2.24 -7.55 -9.09
N TYR A 195 -3.56 -7.34 -9.10
CA TYR A 195 -4.16 -6.18 -8.46
C TYR A 195 -4.14 -6.34 -6.94
N SER A 196 -4.07 -5.23 -6.22
CA SER A 196 -4.34 -5.17 -4.78
C SER A 196 -5.44 -4.18 -4.47
N ILE A 197 -6.13 -4.41 -3.35
CA ILE A 197 -7.08 -3.48 -2.74
C ILE A 197 -6.61 -3.12 -1.34
N ASN A 198 -6.68 -1.83 -0.99
CA ASN A 198 -6.37 -1.36 0.35
C ASN A 198 -7.52 -0.50 0.89
N TYR A 199 -8.02 -0.84 2.08
CA TYR A 199 -9.01 -0.04 2.78
C TYR A 199 -8.45 0.46 4.11
N LEU A 200 -8.40 1.79 4.27
CA LEU A 200 -8.00 2.42 5.52
C LEU A 200 -9.20 2.46 6.48
N HIS A 201 -9.25 1.50 7.40
CA HIS A 201 -10.36 1.35 8.36
C HIS A 201 -10.55 2.56 9.28
N PHE A 202 -9.47 3.06 9.89
CA PHE A 202 -9.45 4.23 10.76
C PHE A 202 -8.00 4.71 10.97
N GLY A 203 -7.84 5.83 11.68
CA GLY A 203 -6.54 6.37 12.07
C GLY A 203 -5.99 7.43 11.11
N GLU A 204 -4.68 7.65 11.18
CA GLU A 204 -3.99 8.66 10.40
C GLU A 204 -3.85 8.27 8.91
N PRO A 205 -3.67 9.25 8.00
CA PRO A 205 -3.54 8.97 6.56
C PRO A 205 -2.36 8.08 6.19
N LYS A 206 -2.51 7.36 5.07
CA LYS A 206 -1.43 6.65 4.37
C LYS A 206 -1.18 7.33 3.03
N SER A 207 0.04 7.80 2.81
CA SER A 207 0.44 8.44 1.55
C SER A 207 1.11 7.43 0.61
N TRP A 208 0.81 7.55 -0.67
CA TRP A 208 1.29 6.62 -1.70
C TRP A 208 2.10 7.35 -2.76
N TYR A 209 3.08 6.64 -3.31
CA TYR A 209 3.71 6.99 -4.58
C TYR A 209 3.41 5.89 -5.58
N SER A 210 3.09 6.26 -6.81
CA SER A 210 2.88 5.31 -7.90
C SER A 210 3.71 5.69 -9.11
N ILE A 211 4.22 4.69 -9.81
CA ILE A 211 4.87 4.85 -11.12
C ILE A 211 3.96 4.16 -12.14
N PRO A 212 3.58 4.83 -13.24
CA PRO A 212 2.80 4.24 -14.33
C PRO A 212 3.40 2.89 -14.77
N PRO A 213 2.59 1.82 -14.96
CA PRO A 213 3.09 0.52 -15.40
C PRO A 213 3.91 0.59 -16.69
N GLU A 214 3.54 1.47 -17.62
CA GLU A 214 4.28 1.79 -18.86
C GLU A 214 5.73 2.30 -18.61
N HIS A 215 6.06 2.67 -17.38
CA HIS A 215 7.39 3.12 -16.96
C HIS A 215 8.05 2.22 -15.90
N GLY A 216 7.44 1.10 -15.50
CA GLY A 216 7.97 0.20 -14.47
C GLY A 216 9.40 -0.29 -14.78
N LYS A 217 9.69 -0.66 -16.04
CA LYS A 217 11.03 -1.07 -16.48
C LYS A 217 12.09 0.02 -16.37
N ARG A 218 11.72 1.30 -16.32
CA ARG A 218 12.66 2.41 -16.11
C ARG A 218 13.04 2.52 -14.63
N LEU A 219 12.09 2.31 -13.73
CA LEU A 219 12.37 2.21 -12.29
C LEU A 219 13.28 1.01 -12.00
N GLU A 220 12.97 -0.17 -12.55
CA GLU A 220 13.81 -1.37 -12.36
C GLU A 220 15.27 -1.11 -12.78
N ARG A 221 15.49 -0.47 -13.94
CA ARG A 221 16.82 -0.10 -14.42
C ARG A 221 17.53 0.88 -13.50
N LEU A 222 16.81 1.91 -13.02
CA LEU A 222 17.36 2.87 -12.05
C LEU A 222 17.76 2.17 -10.74
N ALA A 223 16.90 1.30 -10.22
CA ALA A 223 17.15 0.54 -9.00
C ALA A 223 18.33 -0.42 -9.17
N LYS A 224 18.44 -1.14 -10.28
CA LYS A 224 19.59 -2.01 -10.57
C LYS A 224 20.91 -1.21 -10.58
N GLY A 225 20.90 0.02 -11.10
CA GLY A 225 22.07 0.90 -11.10
C GLY A 225 22.51 1.38 -9.71
N PHE A 226 21.56 1.64 -8.81
CA PHE A 226 21.87 2.11 -7.44
C PHE A 226 22.11 0.99 -6.43
N PHE A 227 21.57 -0.20 -6.68
CA PHE A 227 21.68 -1.35 -5.79
C PHE A 227 22.32 -2.55 -6.55
N PRO A 228 23.54 -2.40 -7.09
CA PRO A 228 24.14 -3.41 -7.96
C PRO A 228 24.36 -4.76 -7.25
N GLY A 229 24.72 -4.75 -5.95
CA GLY A 229 24.87 -5.99 -5.18
C GLY A 229 23.56 -6.78 -5.04
N SER A 230 22.44 -6.08 -4.79
CA SER A 230 21.11 -6.70 -4.75
C SER A 230 20.70 -7.23 -6.13
N ALA A 231 20.93 -6.44 -7.18
CA ALA A 231 20.60 -6.82 -8.55
C ALA A 231 21.40 -8.03 -9.07
N GLN A 232 22.67 -8.15 -8.68
CA GLN A 232 23.51 -9.30 -9.01
C GLN A 232 23.03 -10.58 -8.31
N SER A 233 22.52 -10.43 -7.08
CA SER A 233 22.04 -11.57 -6.28
C SER A 233 20.64 -12.02 -6.68
N CYS A 234 19.77 -11.10 -7.09
CA CYS A 234 18.40 -11.37 -7.50
C CYS A 234 17.93 -10.35 -8.54
N GLU A 235 17.49 -10.82 -9.70
CA GLU A 235 17.01 -9.94 -10.76
C GLU A 235 15.77 -9.13 -10.34
N ALA A 236 14.89 -9.76 -9.54
CA ALA A 236 13.64 -9.19 -9.06
C ALA A 236 13.72 -8.69 -7.60
N PHE A 237 14.88 -8.20 -7.15
CA PHE A 237 15.12 -7.83 -5.75
C PHE A 237 14.16 -6.78 -5.17
N LEU A 238 13.46 -6.01 -6.01
CA LEU A 238 12.39 -5.09 -5.56
C LEU A 238 11.23 -5.87 -4.90
N ARG A 239 11.00 -7.13 -5.27
CA ARG A 239 10.03 -8.01 -4.60
C ARG A 239 10.42 -8.37 -3.16
N HIS A 240 11.65 -8.11 -2.75
CA HIS A 240 12.05 -8.27 -1.35
C HIS A 240 11.44 -7.18 -0.46
N LYS A 241 10.81 -6.14 -1.03
CA LYS A 241 10.15 -5.04 -0.31
C LYS A 241 11.08 -4.32 0.68
N MET A 242 12.35 -4.14 0.29
CA MET A 242 13.38 -3.47 1.11
C MET A 242 13.88 -2.15 0.52
N THR A 243 13.61 -1.84 -0.75
CA THR A 243 14.22 -0.71 -1.46
C THR A 243 13.36 0.55 -1.41
N LEU A 244 13.89 1.60 -0.78
CA LEU A 244 13.24 2.91 -0.68
C LEU A 244 13.98 3.93 -1.54
N ILE A 245 13.24 4.56 -2.46
CA ILE A 245 13.76 5.60 -3.36
C ILE A 245 12.84 6.81 -3.21
N SER A 246 13.41 7.95 -2.85
CA SER A 246 12.67 9.20 -2.63
C SER A 246 12.20 9.83 -3.95
N PRO A 247 11.12 10.64 -3.90
CA PRO A 247 10.60 11.35 -5.08
C PRO A 247 11.63 12.33 -5.68
N SER A 248 12.57 12.86 -4.88
CA SER A 248 13.63 13.74 -5.39
C SER A 248 14.59 12.99 -6.31
N ILE A 249 14.91 11.73 -6.02
CA ILE A 249 15.70 10.87 -6.89
C ILE A 249 14.92 10.51 -8.15
N LEU A 250 13.65 10.13 -8.02
CA LEU A 250 12.81 9.82 -9.20
C LEU A 250 12.75 11.01 -10.16
N LYS A 251 12.52 12.22 -9.63
CA LYS A 251 12.50 13.46 -10.42
C LYS A 251 13.87 13.75 -11.07
N LYS A 252 14.97 13.57 -10.32
CA LYS A 252 16.33 13.80 -10.84
C LYS A 252 16.68 12.90 -12.04
N TYR A 253 16.19 11.67 -12.05
CA TYR A 253 16.44 10.70 -13.12
C TYR A 253 15.28 10.59 -14.12
N GLY A 254 14.34 11.54 -14.08
CA GLY A 254 13.24 11.64 -15.04
C GLY A 254 12.29 10.44 -15.01
N ILE A 255 12.16 9.73 -13.88
CA ILE A 255 11.16 8.67 -13.69
C ILE A 255 9.81 9.33 -13.39
N PRO A 256 8.79 9.17 -14.25
CA PRO A 256 7.47 9.72 -14.00
C PRO A 256 6.82 8.98 -12.83
N PHE A 257 6.27 9.73 -11.90
CA PHE A 257 5.54 9.22 -10.75
C PHE A 257 4.44 10.21 -10.35
N ASP A 258 3.50 9.74 -9.57
CA ASP A 258 2.45 10.54 -8.95
C ASP A 258 2.31 10.19 -7.47
N LYS A 259 1.63 11.05 -6.69
CA LYS A 259 1.42 10.85 -5.25
C LYS A 259 -0.01 11.17 -4.83
N VAL A 260 -0.56 10.43 -3.86
CA VAL A 260 -1.95 10.56 -3.36
C VAL A 260 -2.06 10.29 -1.87
#